data_AF-A0AAW5FXU7-F1
#
_entry.id   AF-A0AAW5FXU7-F1
#
_cell.length_a   1.000
_cell.length_b   1.000
_cell.length_c   1.000
_cell.angle_alpha   90.00
_cell.angle_beta   90.00
_cell.angle_gamma   90.00
#
_symmetry.space_group_name_H-M   'P 1'
#
loop_
_entity.id
_entity.type
_entity.pdbx_description
1 polymer ?
#
loop_
_entity_poly.entity_id
_entity_poly.type
_entity_poly.pdbx_seq_one_letter_code
_entity_poly.pdbx_strand_id
1 'polypeptide(L)' 'MATAPVRIRKHEAVPQTGSYEVCFADGRPSIYFYWDDVAGRRLAPNLLTGAEALEKARSLARAEMASYRKTK' A
#
# COMPACT_ATOMS: atom_id res chain seq x y z
N MET A 1 -22.09 9.48 -5.27
CA MET A 1 -20.76 9.78 -4.69
C MET A 1 -19.73 8.94 -5.43
N ALA A 2 -18.78 9.54 -6.15
CA ALA A 2 -17.74 8.77 -6.82
C ALA A 2 -16.76 8.23 -5.77
N THR A 3 -16.87 6.94 -5.45
CA THR A 3 -15.87 6.23 -4.67
C THR A 3 -14.55 6.28 -5.43
N ALA A 4 -13.48 6.78 -4.79
CA ALA A 4 -12.14 6.74 -5.39
C ALA A 4 -11.82 5.30 -5.83
N PRO A 5 -11.32 5.09 -7.06
CA PRO A 5 -11.11 3.75 -7.63
C PRO A 5 -10.11 2.92 -6.83
N VAL A 6 -9.26 3.58 -6.05
CA VAL A 6 -8.27 2.96 -5.17
C VAL A 6 -8.15 3.74 -3.86
N ARG A 7 -7.94 3.02 -2.75
CA ARG A 7 -7.75 3.60 -1.41
C ARG A 7 -6.56 2.93 -0.74
N ILE A 8 -5.73 3.74 -0.08
CA ILE A 8 -4.61 3.23 0.73
C ILE A 8 -5.01 3.33 2.20
N ARG A 9 -4.92 2.22 2.94
CA ARG A 9 -5.12 2.15 4.39
C ARG A 9 -3.78 1.85 5.06
N LYS A 10 -3.42 2.64 6.07
CA LYS A 10 -2.26 2.36 6.93
C LYS A 10 -2.72 1.47 8.07
N HIS A 11 -2.07 0.32 8.21
CA HIS A 11 -2.19 -0.58 9.35
C HIS A 11 -0.89 -0.50 10.15
N GLU A 12 -0.94 0.09 11.34
CA GLU A 12 0.19 0.20 12.25
C GLU A 12 -0.29 -0.24 13.63
N ALA A 13 -0.04 -1.52 13.95
CA ALA A 13 -0.39 -2.08 15.27
C ALA A 13 0.69 -1.82 16.32
N VAL A 14 1.94 -1.67 15.88
CA VAL A 14 3.11 -1.40 16.72
C VAL A 14 3.89 -0.26 16.06
N PRO A 15 4.43 0.70 16.83
CA PRO A 15 5.23 1.77 16.24
C PRO A 15 6.39 1.20 15.43
N GLN A 16 6.66 1.80 14.26
CA GLN A 16 7.76 1.45 13.35
C GLN A 16 7.60 0.12 12.60
N THR A 17 6.43 -0.52 12.66
CA THR A 17 6.14 -1.73 11.89
C THR A 17 4.67 -1.78 11.50
N GLY A 18 4.38 -2.27 10.31
CA GLY A 18 3.00 -2.29 9.84
C GLY A 18 2.85 -2.72 8.39
N SER A 19 1.68 -2.42 7.84
CA SER A 19 1.38 -2.65 6.44
C SER A 19 0.57 -1.52 5.83
N TYR A 20 0.77 -1.28 4.55
CA TYR A 20 -0.12 -0.45 3.74
C TYR A 20 -0.98 -1.34 2.88
N GLU A 21 -2.29 -1.30 3.09
CA GLU A 21 -3.26 -2.00 2.28
C GLU A 21 -3.75 -1.08 1.16
N VAL A 22 -3.68 -1.54 -0.08
CA VAL A 22 -4.24 -0.86 -1.24
C VAL A 22 -5.52 -1.59 -1.64
N CYS A 23 -6.67 -1.00 -1.30
CA CYS A 23 -7.98 -1.52 -1.65
C CYS A 23 -8.45 -0.97 -3.00
N PHE A 24 -8.95 -1.84 -3.87
CA PHE A 24 -9.56 -1.45 -5.14
C PHE A 24 -11.07 -1.37 -5.00
N ALA A 25 -11.70 -0.33 -5.56
CA ALA A 25 -13.14 -0.19 -5.54
C ALA A 25 -13.86 -1.21 -6.45
N ASP A 26 -13.12 -1.81 -7.41
CA ASP A 26 -13.64 -2.77 -8.38
C ASP A 26 -13.77 -4.21 -7.82
N GLY A 27 -13.60 -4.41 -6.51
CA GLY A 27 -13.73 -5.72 -5.85
C GLY A 27 -12.52 -6.66 -6.03
N ARG A 28 -11.45 -6.20 -6.68
CA ARG A 28 -10.16 -6.93 -6.74
C ARG A 28 -9.54 -7.08 -5.35
N PRO A 29 -8.77 -8.15 -5.10
CA PRO A 29 -8.11 -8.35 -3.81
C PRO A 29 -7.16 -7.20 -3.48
N SER A 30 -7.20 -6.73 -2.23
CA SER A 30 -6.29 -5.70 -1.75
C SER A 30 -4.83 -6.16 -1.80
N ILE A 31 -3.91 -5.24 -2.12
CA ILE A 31 -2.47 -5.50 -2.08
C ILE A 31 -1.89 -4.95 -0.79
N TYR A 32 -1.08 -5.75 -0.10
CA TYR A 32 -0.46 -5.36 1.17
C TYR A 32 1.04 -5.14 1.00
N PHE A 33 1.52 -3.99 1.47
CA PHE A 33 2.93 -3.65 1.54
C PHE A 33 3.38 -3.63 3.00
N TYR A 34 4.06 -4.68 3.43
CA TYR A 34 4.59 -4.79 4.78
C TYR A 34 5.89 -4.00 4.92
N TRP A 35 6.05 -3.33 6.06
CA TRP A 35 7.22 -2.55 6.37
C TRP A 35 7.63 -2.73 7.82
N ASP A 36 8.94 -2.66 8.03
CA ASP A 36 9.55 -2.64 9.35
C ASP A 36 10.75 -1.70 9.27
N ASP A 37 10.72 -0.64 10.07
CA ASP A 37 11.78 0.38 10.12
C ASP A 37 12.89 -0.01 11.12
N VAL A 38 12.63 -1.02 11.95
CA VAL A 38 13.59 -1.49 12.95
C VAL A 38 14.54 -2.48 12.29
N ALA A 39 15.71 -1.99 11.87
CA ALA A 39 16.74 -2.83 11.23
C ALA A 39 17.08 -4.11 12.03
N GLY A 40 17.02 -4.06 13.36
CA GLY A 40 17.24 -5.21 14.24
C GLY A 40 16.09 -6.24 14.29
N ARG A 41 14.88 -5.88 13.83
CA ARG A 41 13.70 -6.77 13.72
C ARG A 41 13.43 -7.22 12.29
N ARG A 42 14.13 -6.67 11.29
CA ARG A 42 14.17 -7.17 9.91
C ARG A 42 14.86 -8.53 9.83
N LEU A 43 14.22 -9.53 10.41
CA LEU A 43 14.57 -10.94 10.24
C LEU A 43 14.23 -11.43 8.82
N ALA A 44 13.37 -10.71 8.08
CA ALA A 44 13.05 -11.01 6.69
C ALA A 44 13.73 -10.01 5.73
N PRO A 45 14.53 -10.48 4.75
CA PRO A 45 15.20 -9.62 3.77
C PRO A 45 14.25 -8.89 2.80
N ASN A 46 12.96 -9.21 2.82
CA ASN A 46 11.94 -8.59 1.96
C ASN A 46 11.11 -7.49 2.64
N LEU A 47 11.41 -7.12 3.89
CA LEU A 47 10.71 -6.04 4.60
C LEU A 47 11.19 -4.66 4.12
N LEU A 48 10.26 -3.85 3.65
CA LEU A 48 10.52 -2.49 3.18
C LEU A 48 10.63 -1.52 4.35
N THR A 49 11.17 -0.32 4.11
CA THR A 49 11.03 0.77 5.09
C THR A 49 9.61 1.31 5.04
N GLY A 50 9.16 1.99 6.10
CA GLY A 50 7.83 2.61 6.10
C GLY A 50 7.65 3.59 4.94
N ALA A 51 8.72 4.30 4.58
CA ALA A 51 8.77 5.21 3.45
C ALA A 51 8.65 4.48 2.11
N GLU A 52 9.43 3.42 1.89
CA GLU A 52 9.37 2.63 0.64
C GLU A 52 8.02 1.95 0.45
N ALA A 53 7.45 1.38 1.51
CA ALA A 53 6.14 0.74 1.42
C ALA A 53 5.03 1.75 1.10
N LEU A 54 5.09 2.94 1.70
CA LEU A 54 4.17 4.03 1.37
C LEU A 54 4.34 4.49 -0.08
N GLU A 55 5.57 4.64 -0.56
CA GLU A 55 5.84 5.04 -1.94
C GLU A 55 5.35 4.00 -2.94
N LYS A 56 5.58 2.71 -2.69
CA LYS A 56 5.05 1.62 -3.53
C LYS A 56 3.52 1.61 -3.54
N ALA A 57 2.89 1.76 -2.37
CA ALA A 57 1.43 1.85 -2.28
C ALA A 57 0.88 3.06 -3.07
N ARG A 58 1.53 4.22 -2.97
CA ARG A 58 1.15 5.43 -3.74
C ARG A 58 1.36 5.27 -5.23
N SER A 59 2.48 4.68 -5.65
CA SER A 59 2.79 4.41 -7.05
C SER A 59 1.77 3.47 -7.66
N LEU A 60 1.40 2.40 -6.94
CA LEU A 60 0.37 1.47 -7.37
C LEU A 60 -1.01 2.14 -7.46
N ALA A 61 -1.38 2.93 -6.45
CA ALA A 61 -2.64 3.68 -6.48
C ALA A 61 -2.70 4.69 -7.64
N ARG A 62 -1.60 5.40 -7.94
CA ARG A 62 -1.53 6.31 -9.08
C ARG A 62 -1.63 5.58 -10.42
N ALA A 63 -0.92 4.47 -10.57
CA ALA A 63 -0.99 3.64 -11.77
C ALA A 63 -2.42 3.13 -12.00
N GLU A 64 -3.08 2.68 -10.92
CA GLU A 64 -4.46 2.24 -10.98
C GLU A 64 -5.42 3.37 -11.37
N MET A 65 -5.25 4.55 -10.76
CA MET A 65 -6.08 5.71 -11.08
C MET A 65 -5.89 6.18 -12.54
N ALA A 66 -4.68 6.06 -13.08
CA ALA A 66 -4.39 6.34 -14.48
C ALA A 66 -5.02 5.30 -15.44
N SER A 67 -4.94 4.01 -15.10
CA SER A 67 -5.58 2.92 -15.85
C SER A 67 -7.11 3.05 -15.85
N TYR A 68 -7.71 3.34 -14.70
CA TYR A 68 -9.16 3.54 -14.57
C TYR A 68 -9.67 4.70 -15.43
N ARG A 69 -8.90 5.79 -15.55
CA ARG A 69 -9.25 6.93 -16.41
C ARG A 69 -9.16 6.60 -17.91
N LYS A 70 -8.32 5.63 -18.30
CA LYS A 70 -8.11 5.26 -19.71
C LYS A 70 -9.18 4.29 -20.24
N THR A 71 -9.88 3.60 -19.34
CA THR A 71 -10.86 2.56 -19.69
C THR A 71 -12.31 3.07 -19.74
N LYS A 72 -12.54 4.34 -19.41
CA LYS A 72 -13.86 4.99 -19.35
C LYS A 72 -13.94 6.13 -20.35
#